data_AF-B0E8Y3-F1
#
_entry.id   AF-B0E8Y3-F1
#
_cell.length_a   1.000
_cell.length_b   1.000
_cell.length_c   1.000
_cell.angle_alpha   90.00
_cell.angle_beta   90.00
_cell.angle_gamma   90.00
#
_symmetry.space_group_name_H-M   'P 1'
#
loop_
_entity.id
_entity.type
_entity.pdbx_description
1 polymer ?
#
loop_
_entity_poly.entity_id
_entity_poly.type
_entity_poly.pdbx_seq_one_letter_code
_entity_poly.pdbx_strand_id
1 'polypeptide(L)'
;MKRAVINYIAFFYLIFLVQSTNYETIIESESSSSSEENEGCPEGELFDETTEECLPCPKGSYFVNGQCLLCEEGTYQNIEGQLYCEECPTGTFSSMKGSDRCYNCSKGMYQDEKGQKECKQCCEGEYQDEEGSGQCKECPVGTYSQFERSIKCDLCSEGYYQNETRSIECKICPIGSISNREGSKECTLCENGTYAEREGMNVCVKFGTYQEQEGGQECKKCFAGTYQNETGSTYCKECDIGTYADYDGITRCKYCLLGTYQNLKGQKNCKSCGDGTYQDGIGASSCLMCPIGTYSKGEKNTYCKQCDGGYYQNLSGQNFCKQCDPGYYQPMSGQSYCLFCEDTSDKNRVSCIKCQPGYSINKDKTKCMLSKTNIIIIVSISCIVIILSSLIAVFIISYLVSLKREKLSKKIKNKRSTVNNELLKVYLN
;
A
#
# COMPACT_ATOMS: atom_id res chain seq x y z
N MET A 1 33.69 88.96 -36.72
CA MET A 1 34.31 87.67 -37.09
C MET A 1 34.16 86.73 -35.90
N LYS A 2 33.65 85.52 -35.98
CA LYS A 2 32.98 84.77 -37.03
C LYS A 2 32.22 83.71 -36.22
N ARG A 3 30.89 83.66 -36.42
CA ARG A 3 30.08 82.44 -36.59
C ARG A 3 29.98 81.49 -35.37
N ALA A 4 28.81 81.02 -34.97
CA ALA A 4 27.48 81.09 -35.57
C ALA A 4 26.45 80.65 -34.51
N VAL A 5 25.37 81.42 -34.30
CA VAL A 5 24.02 81.20 -34.86
C VAL A 5 23.23 80.19 -34.00
N ILE A 6 22.37 80.67 -33.08
CA ILE A 6 20.93 81.02 -33.30
C ILE A 6 20.08 79.74 -33.33
N ASN A 7 19.20 79.52 -32.34
CA ASN A 7 17.80 79.97 -32.28
C ASN A 7 17.35 79.92 -30.79
N TYR A 8 16.77 80.91 -30.08
CA TYR A 8 15.95 82.08 -30.43
C TYR A 8 14.78 81.66 -31.36
N ILE A 9 13.49 81.77 -31.08
CA ILE A 9 12.69 82.58 -30.17
C ILE A 9 11.31 81.88 -30.11
N ALA A 10 10.71 81.77 -28.93
CA ALA A 10 9.31 82.17 -28.75
C ALA A 10 9.28 83.03 -27.48
N PHE A 11 9.71 84.28 -27.60
CA PHE A 11 8.85 85.46 -27.77
C PHE A 11 8.10 85.66 -26.45
N PHE A 12 8.66 86.45 -25.55
CA PHE A 12 8.24 87.86 -25.44
C PHE A 12 6.73 87.93 -25.28
N TYR A 13 6.24 88.24 -24.09
CA TYR A 13 5.66 89.54 -23.77
C TYR A 13 5.92 89.70 -22.26
N LEU A 14 6.89 90.54 -21.87
CA LEU A 14 6.63 91.95 -21.54
C LEU A 14 5.78 92.01 -20.24
N ILE A 15 6.14 92.72 -19.19
CA ILE A 15 6.90 93.96 -19.16
C ILE A 15 7.16 94.22 -17.67
N PHE A 16 8.39 94.64 -17.40
CA PHE A 16 8.68 95.81 -16.57
C PHE A 16 8.32 95.78 -15.08
N LEU A 17 9.42 95.92 -14.34
CA LEU A 17 9.64 96.98 -13.36
C LEU A 17 8.86 96.80 -12.04
N VAL A 18 9.47 96.83 -10.86
CA VAL A 18 10.42 97.80 -10.28
C VAL A 18 10.09 97.64 -8.79
N GLN A 19 10.99 97.63 -7.82
CA GLN A 19 12.39 98.00 -7.69
C GLN A 19 12.77 97.51 -6.29
N SER A 20 13.94 96.90 -6.13
CA SER A 20 15.08 97.50 -5.42
C SER A 20 14.85 97.68 -3.91
N THR A 21 15.70 97.21 -3.02
CA THR A 21 17.14 97.47 -2.93
C THR A 21 17.71 96.47 -1.91
N ASN A 22 18.84 95.80 -2.17
CA ASN A 22 20.20 96.14 -1.70
C ASN A 22 20.26 96.40 -0.16
N TYR A 23 21.20 95.91 0.63
CA TYR A 23 22.60 95.58 0.38
C TYR A 23 23.15 94.76 1.58
N GLU A 24 24.30 94.15 1.34
CA GLU A 24 25.11 93.27 2.18
C GLU A 24 25.77 93.92 3.43
N THR A 25 26.08 93.07 4.44
CA THR A 25 27.38 92.93 5.18
C THR A 25 27.93 94.13 6.00
N ILE A 26 28.69 94.05 7.12
CA ILE A 26 29.53 93.03 7.81
C ILE A 26 30.11 93.68 9.11
N ILE A 27 30.40 92.88 10.17
CA ILE A 27 31.43 93.08 11.26
C ILE A 27 31.14 94.19 12.33
N GLU A 28 31.42 94.14 13.65
CA GLU A 28 32.32 93.38 14.56
C GLU A 28 31.85 93.46 16.04
N SER A 29 32.33 92.50 16.85
CA SER A 29 32.76 92.57 18.27
C SER A 29 31.87 93.05 19.43
N GLU A 30 31.73 92.13 20.41
CA GLU A 30 31.81 92.28 21.87
C GLU A 30 31.17 93.50 22.57
N SER A 31 30.18 93.23 23.42
CA SER A 31 30.32 93.49 24.87
C SER A 31 29.11 92.99 25.65
N SER A 32 29.43 92.34 26.76
CA SER A 32 28.55 91.93 27.84
C SER A 32 27.69 93.08 28.37
N SER A 33 26.40 92.84 28.57
CA SER A 33 25.71 93.23 29.81
C SER A 33 24.36 92.54 29.92
N SER A 34 24.36 91.49 30.74
CA SER A 34 23.28 91.08 31.63
C SER A 34 21.98 91.89 31.56
N SER A 35 20.92 91.24 31.10
CA SER A 35 19.60 91.37 31.71
C SER A 35 19.09 89.97 31.98
N GLU A 36 18.97 89.64 33.27
CA GLU A 36 18.22 88.50 33.78
C GLU A 36 16.80 88.54 33.19
N GLU A 37 16.58 87.77 32.12
CA GLU A 37 15.34 87.05 31.99
C GLU A 37 15.63 85.65 32.51
N ASN A 38 14.73 85.17 33.37
CA ASN A 38 14.75 83.82 33.91
C ASN A 38 14.56 82.87 32.72
N GLU A 39 15.65 82.52 32.03
CA GLU A 39 15.66 81.67 30.84
C GLU A 39 15.30 80.25 31.30
N GLY A 40 14.00 80.00 31.40
CA GLY A 40 13.47 78.66 31.54
C GLY A 40 13.94 77.80 30.37
N CYS A 41 13.98 76.49 30.58
CA CYS A 41 14.35 75.56 29.52
C CYS A 41 13.54 75.80 28.24
N PRO A 42 14.15 75.64 27.06
CA PRO A 42 13.45 75.80 25.80
C PRO A 42 12.29 74.81 25.69
N GLU A 43 11.31 75.12 24.85
CA GLU A 43 10.12 74.29 24.67
C GLU A 43 10.50 72.86 24.29
N GLY A 44 9.95 71.87 24.99
CA GLY A 44 10.33 70.46 24.84
C GLY A 44 11.25 69.94 25.94
N GLU A 45 11.84 70.80 26.76
CA GLU A 45 12.78 70.42 27.82
C GLU A 45 12.29 70.82 29.22
N LEU A 46 12.63 69.98 30.21
CA LEU A 46 12.42 70.25 31.63
C LEU A 46 13.76 70.43 32.33
N PHE A 47 13.84 71.40 33.23
CA PHE A 47 15.02 71.60 34.07
C PHE A 47 15.13 70.46 35.08
N ASP A 48 16.21 69.69 35.00
CA ASP A 48 16.50 68.64 35.97
C ASP A 48 17.46 69.17 37.05
N GLU A 49 16.95 69.35 38.26
CA GLU A 49 17.70 69.87 39.41
C GLU A 49 18.89 68.98 39.80
N THR A 50 18.93 67.71 39.38
CA THR A 50 20.03 66.78 39.71
C THR A 50 21.21 66.87 38.74
N THR A 51 20.95 67.24 37.49
CA THR A 51 21.95 67.39 36.44
C THR A 51 22.26 68.85 36.12
N GLU A 52 21.46 69.80 36.64
CA GLU A 52 21.50 71.24 36.34
C GLU A 52 21.43 71.55 34.83
N GLU A 53 20.84 70.62 34.07
CA GLU A 53 20.69 70.69 32.61
C GLU A 53 19.20 70.65 32.23
N CYS A 54 18.89 71.19 31.05
CA CYS A 54 17.58 71.04 30.44
C CYS A 54 17.52 69.69 29.72
N LEU A 55 16.66 68.78 30.19
CA LEU A 55 16.48 67.46 29.61
C LEU A 55 15.22 67.42 28.75
N PRO A 56 15.30 66.91 27.50
CA PRO A 56 14.12 66.80 26.66
C PRO A 56 13.13 65.81 27.26
N CYS A 57 11.82 66.06 27.04
CA CYS A 57 10.80 65.09 27.43
C CYS A 57 11.11 63.72 26.82
N PRO A 58 11.13 62.65 27.63
CA PRO A 58 11.51 61.32 27.15
C PRO A 58 10.50 60.79 26.12
N LYS A 59 10.93 59.82 25.31
CA LYS A 59 10.05 59.12 24.37
C LYS A 59 8.81 58.58 25.08
N GLY A 60 7.68 58.61 24.37
CA GLY A 60 6.37 58.31 24.93
C GLY A 60 5.76 59.45 25.75
N SER A 61 6.39 60.62 25.82
CA SER A 61 5.82 61.82 26.44
C SER A 61 5.91 63.04 25.54
N TYR A 62 5.09 64.04 25.81
CA TYR A 62 5.09 65.32 25.12
C TYR A 62 5.08 66.49 26.11
N PHE A 63 5.70 67.60 25.70
CA PHE A 63 5.79 68.80 26.51
C PHE A 63 4.55 69.67 26.33
N VAL A 64 3.87 69.98 27.44
CA VAL A 64 2.76 70.96 27.45
C VAL A 64 2.72 71.66 28.80
N ASN A 65 2.58 73.00 28.80
CA ASN A 65 2.47 73.82 30.01
C ASN A 65 3.58 73.59 31.07
N GLY A 66 4.83 73.38 30.64
CA GLY A 66 5.95 73.18 31.57
C GLY A 66 5.98 71.81 32.24
N GLN A 67 5.31 70.81 31.65
CA GLN A 67 5.27 69.42 32.13
C GLN A 67 5.43 68.44 30.97
N CYS A 68 6.07 67.30 31.21
CA CYS A 68 6.06 66.17 30.28
C CYS A 68 4.87 65.26 30.61
N LEU A 69 3.88 65.21 29.75
CA LEU A 69 2.73 64.31 29.88
C LEU A 69 2.92 63.07 29.02
N LEU A 70 2.55 61.90 29.54
CA LEU A 70 2.61 60.67 28.77
C LEU A 70 1.62 60.70 27.61
N CYS A 71 2.02 60.14 26.48
CA CYS A 71 1.12 59.86 25.37
C CYS A 71 -0.03 58.97 25.84
N GLU A 72 -1.26 59.36 25.52
CA GLU A 72 -2.43 58.55 25.84
C GLU A 72 -2.50 57.31 24.93
N GLU A 73 -3.24 56.30 25.37
CA GLU A 73 -3.47 55.07 24.59
C GLU A 73 -3.96 55.41 23.17
N GLY A 74 -3.44 54.72 22.17
CA GLY A 74 -3.67 55.00 20.76
C GLY A 74 -2.71 56.02 20.14
N THR A 75 -1.90 56.70 20.94
CA THR A 75 -0.85 57.61 20.47
C THR A 75 0.54 57.13 20.88
N TYR A 76 1.57 57.63 20.19
CA TYR A 76 2.96 57.31 20.46
C TYR A 76 3.86 58.52 20.21
N GLN A 77 5.07 58.47 20.77
CA GLN A 77 6.10 59.45 20.47
C GLN A 77 7.48 58.81 20.54
N ASN A 78 8.16 58.68 19.40
CA ASN A 78 9.45 58.00 19.26
C ASN A 78 10.66 58.96 19.29
N ILE A 79 10.43 60.26 19.35
CA ILE A 79 11.43 61.33 19.40
C ILE A 79 11.31 62.08 20.73
N GLU A 80 12.44 62.45 21.32
CA GLU A 80 12.49 63.21 22.58
C GLU A 80 12.13 64.69 22.33
N GLY A 81 11.65 65.38 23.37
CA GLY A 81 11.39 66.83 23.35
C GLY A 81 10.23 67.27 22.45
N GLN A 82 9.34 66.37 22.07
CA GLN A 82 8.21 66.67 21.20
C GLN A 82 7.07 67.36 21.94
N LEU A 83 6.29 68.16 21.20
CA LEU A 83 5.19 68.98 21.76
C LEU A 83 3.82 68.31 21.65
N TYR A 84 3.73 67.17 20.96
CA TYR A 84 2.51 66.40 20.82
C TYR A 84 2.83 64.91 20.57
N CYS A 85 1.84 64.05 20.79
CA CYS A 85 1.92 62.64 20.43
C CYS A 85 1.27 62.40 19.06
N GLU A 86 1.86 61.49 18.29
CA GLU A 86 1.32 61.06 17.01
C GLU A 86 0.29 59.95 17.20
N GLU A 87 -0.77 59.95 16.40
CA GLU A 87 -1.71 58.83 16.36
C GLU A 87 -1.08 57.58 15.75
N CYS A 88 -1.36 56.41 16.32
CA CYS A 88 -0.92 55.16 15.72
C CYS A 88 -1.50 54.99 14.31
N PRO A 89 -0.66 54.67 13.30
CA PRO A 89 -1.13 54.45 11.95
C PRO A 89 -2.01 53.19 11.85
N THR A 90 -2.80 53.09 10.79
CA THR A 90 -3.62 51.91 10.48
C THR A 90 -2.77 50.64 10.46
N GLY A 91 -3.34 49.55 10.94
CA GLY A 91 -2.66 48.27 11.15
C GLY A 91 -1.85 48.20 12.44
N THR A 92 -1.80 49.28 13.23
CA THR A 92 -1.07 49.31 14.51
C THR A 92 -1.93 49.85 15.65
N PHE A 93 -1.53 49.57 16.89
CA PHE A 93 -2.21 50.02 18.09
C PHE A 93 -1.23 50.35 19.22
N SER A 94 -1.70 51.11 20.22
CA SER A 94 -0.98 51.38 21.46
C SER A 94 -1.93 51.24 22.65
N SER A 95 -1.77 50.18 23.43
CA SER A 95 -2.67 49.87 24.56
C SER A 95 -2.22 50.45 25.91
N MET A 96 -1.04 51.07 25.96
CA MET A 96 -0.44 51.59 27.18
C MET A 96 -0.16 53.09 27.04
N LYS A 97 -0.38 53.84 28.13
CA LYS A 97 0.10 55.22 28.23
C LYS A 97 1.62 55.25 28.18
N GLY A 98 2.19 56.29 27.58
CA GLY A 98 3.62 56.47 27.52
C GLY A 98 4.32 55.68 26.41
N SER A 99 3.59 55.24 25.37
CA SER A 99 4.18 54.37 24.34
C SER A 99 5.15 55.11 23.42
N ASP A 100 6.32 54.53 23.21
CA ASP A 100 7.34 55.05 22.29
C ASP A 100 7.13 54.58 20.83
N ARG A 101 6.19 53.67 20.61
CA ARG A 101 5.89 53.04 19.31
C ARG A 101 4.45 52.54 19.26
N CYS A 102 4.01 52.20 18.06
CA CYS A 102 2.80 51.42 17.86
C CYS A 102 3.14 49.96 17.56
N TYR A 103 2.31 49.05 18.03
CA TYR A 103 2.45 47.61 17.85
C TYR A 103 1.61 47.14 16.68
N ASN A 104 2.15 46.29 15.83
CA ASN A 104 1.40 45.72 14.71
C ASN A 104 0.26 44.85 15.21
N CYS A 105 -0.88 44.93 14.53
CA CYS A 105 -1.93 43.94 14.68
C CYS A 105 -1.40 42.56 14.28
N SER A 106 -1.56 41.58 15.16
CA SER A 106 -1.19 40.19 14.88
C SER A 106 -2.08 39.61 13.78
N LYS A 107 -1.63 38.49 13.18
CA LYS A 107 -2.43 37.73 12.20
C LYS A 107 -3.82 37.40 12.75
N GLY A 108 -4.82 37.41 11.87
CA GLY A 108 -6.23 37.31 12.21
C GLY A 108 -6.83 38.59 12.81
N MET A 109 -6.06 39.68 12.89
CA MET A 109 -6.53 40.99 13.36
C MET A 109 -6.11 42.09 12.40
N TYR A 110 -6.81 43.22 12.47
CA TYR A 110 -6.59 44.39 11.63
C TYR A 110 -6.93 45.68 12.38
N GLN A 111 -6.53 46.82 11.81
CA GLN A 111 -6.98 48.12 12.29
C GLN A 111 -7.08 49.12 11.13
N ASP A 112 -8.29 49.52 10.79
CA ASP A 112 -8.65 50.41 9.69
C ASP A 112 -8.63 51.89 10.06
N GLU A 113 -8.62 52.21 11.35
CA GLU A 113 -8.61 53.58 11.88
C GLU A 113 -7.25 53.95 12.51
N LYS A 114 -6.92 55.23 12.52
CA LYS A 114 -5.75 55.74 13.25
C LYS A 114 -6.07 55.94 14.73
N GLY A 115 -5.05 55.99 15.57
CA GLY A 115 -5.19 56.40 16.97
C GLY A 115 -5.77 55.31 17.88
N GLN A 116 -5.66 54.04 17.50
CA GLN A 116 -6.44 52.96 18.11
C GLN A 116 -5.69 52.24 19.22
N LYS A 117 -6.45 51.81 20.23
CA LYS A 117 -5.92 51.20 21.46
C LYS A 117 -5.81 49.68 21.41
N GLU A 118 -6.51 49.08 20.46
CA GLU A 118 -6.56 47.64 20.24
C GLU A 118 -6.82 47.35 18.76
N CYS A 119 -6.60 46.11 18.34
CA CYS A 119 -6.88 45.66 16.99
C CYS A 119 -8.26 44.99 16.91
N LYS A 120 -8.96 45.23 15.81
CA LYS A 120 -10.21 44.54 15.45
C LYS A 120 -9.88 43.12 14.99
N GLN A 121 -10.68 42.13 15.38
CA GLN A 121 -10.52 40.75 14.90
C GLN A 121 -11.20 40.55 13.54
N CYS A 122 -10.63 39.71 12.68
CA CYS A 122 -11.34 39.31 11.47
C CYS A 122 -12.60 38.53 11.83
N CYS A 123 -13.71 38.87 11.18
CA CYS A 123 -14.98 38.18 11.37
C CYS A 123 -14.98 36.83 10.62
N GLU A 124 -16.02 36.02 10.86
CA GLU A 124 -16.27 34.81 10.07
C GLU A 124 -16.35 35.15 8.57
N GLY A 125 -15.84 34.25 7.73
CA GLY A 125 -15.71 34.45 6.30
C GLY A 125 -14.54 35.33 5.88
N GLU A 126 -13.77 35.87 6.82
CA GLU A 126 -12.55 36.63 6.55
C GLU A 126 -11.32 35.99 7.21
N TYR A 127 -10.15 36.38 6.73
CA TYR A 127 -8.87 35.98 7.29
C TYR A 127 -7.82 37.09 7.17
N GLN A 128 -6.76 37.02 7.98
CA GLN A 128 -5.59 37.86 7.82
C GLN A 128 -4.31 37.10 8.13
N ASP A 129 -3.48 36.90 7.12
CA ASP A 129 -2.22 36.14 7.16
C ASP A 129 -0.97 37.00 7.35
N GLU A 130 -1.10 38.33 7.28
CA GLU A 130 -0.06 39.33 7.46
C GLU A 130 -0.22 40.09 8.79
N GLU A 131 0.90 40.54 9.36
CA GLU A 131 0.89 41.44 10.52
C GLU A 131 0.80 42.90 10.08
N GLY A 132 0.23 43.75 10.92
CA GLY A 132 0.19 45.19 10.63
C GLY A 132 -0.84 45.57 9.56
N SER A 133 -1.85 44.72 9.31
CA SER A 133 -2.80 44.95 8.23
C SER A 133 -3.91 45.93 8.62
N GLY A 134 -4.29 46.79 7.67
CA GLY A 134 -5.40 47.73 7.82
C GLY A 134 -6.79 47.13 7.58
N GLN A 135 -6.89 45.90 7.07
CA GLN A 135 -8.17 45.25 6.74
C GLN A 135 -8.03 43.72 6.72
N CYS A 136 -9.13 42.98 6.86
CA CYS A 136 -9.14 41.53 6.63
C CYS A 136 -9.39 41.20 5.15
N LYS A 137 -8.87 40.05 4.71
CA LYS A 137 -9.08 39.49 3.38
C LYS A 137 -10.34 38.60 3.42
N GLU A 138 -11.21 38.71 2.42
CA GLU A 138 -12.37 37.79 2.32
C GLU A 138 -11.93 36.41 1.87
N CYS A 139 -12.59 35.36 2.38
CA CYS A 139 -12.37 34.01 1.88
C CYS A 139 -12.77 33.90 0.42
N PRO A 140 -11.86 33.48 -0.48
CA PRO A 140 -12.19 33.30 -1.88
C PRO A 140 -13.12 32.10 -2.11
N VAL A 141 -13.77 32.07 -3.28
CA VAL A 141 -14.61 30.94 -3.71
C VAL A 141 -13.87 29.60 -3.63
N GLY A 142 -14.58 28.55 -3.22
CA GLY A 142 -14.03 27.24 -2.88
C GLY A 142 -13.45 27.15 -1.47
N THR A 143 -13.45 28.22 -0.70
CA THR A 143 -12.96 28.23 0.69
C THR A 143 -13.98 28.84 1.65
N TYR A 144 -13.78 28.60 2.95
CA TYR A 144 -14.61 29.15 4.01
C TYR A 144 -13.80 29.42 5.29
N SER A 145 -14.35 30.24 6.19
CA SER A 145 -13.79 30.49 7.52
C SER A 145 -14.92 30.58 8.55
N GLN A 146 -15.02 29.57 9.39
CA GLN A 146 -16.10 29.47 10.40
C GLN A 146 -15.79 30.19 11.72
N PHE A 147 -14.54 30.63 11.91
CA PHE A 147 -14.09 31.20 13.18
C PHE A 147 -13.57 32.61 13.00
N GLU A 148 -13.83 33.46 13.99
CA GLU A 148 -13.19 34.76 14.13
C GLU A 148 -11.66 34.60 14.28
N ARG A 149 -10.93 35.67 13.94
CA ARG A 149 -9.45 35.72 14.04
C ARG A 149 -8.74 34.67 13.17
N SER A 150 -9.38 34.21 12.10
CA SER A 150 -8.79 33.25 11.19
C SER A 150 -7.59 33.83 10.44
N ILE A 151 -6.54 33.02 10.33
CA ILE A 151 -5.30 33.40 9.61
C ILE A 151 -5.25 32.83 8.19
N LYS A 152 -6.21 31.98 7.83
CA LYS A 152 -6.37 31.34 6.53
C LYS A 152 -7.82 30.89 6.37
N CYS A 153 -8.24 30.63 5.13
CA CYS A 153 -9.50 29.95 4.85
C CYS A 153 -9.27 28.46 4.62
N ASP A 154 -10.23 27.64 5.03
CA ASP A 154 -10.24 26.20 4.82
C ASP A 154 -10.90 25.86 3.48
N LEU A 155 -10.41 24.82 2.81
CA LEU A 155 -10.95 24.35 1.52
C LEU A 155 -12.25 23.58 1.73
N CYS A 156 -13.21 23.74 0.81
CA CYS A 156 -14.37 22.85 0.78
C CYS A 156 -13.93 21.41 0.51
N SER A 157 -14.35 20.48 1.35
CA SER A 157 -14.07 19.05 1.17
C SER A 157 -14.81 18.47 -0.05
N GLU A 158 -14.41 17.27 -0.49
CA GLU A 158 -15.12 16.54 -1.54
C GLU A 158 -16.61 16.36 -1.19
N GLY A 159 -17.47 16.44 -2.21
CA GLY A 159 -18.93 16.46 -2.04
C GLY A 159 -19.52 17.85 -1.72
N TYR A 160 -18.67 18.85 -1.42
CA TYR A 160 -19.08 20.22 -1.14
C TYR A 160 -18.48 21.21 -2.14
N TYR A 161 -19.08 22.39 -2.24
CA TYR A 161 -18.64 23.49 -3.09
C TYR A 161 -18.91 24.85 -2.43
N GLN A 162 -18.24 25.90 -2.91
CA GLN A 162 -18.57 27.27 -2.55
C GLN A 162 -18.36 28.23 -3.72
N ASN A 163 -19.43 28.93 -4.10
CA ASN A 163 -19.46 29.85 -5.24
C ASN A 163 -19.48 31.34 -4.84
N GLU A 164 -19.57 31.65 -3.55
CA GLU A 164 -19.55 33.01 -3.00
C GLU A 164 -18.24 33.30 -2.27
N THR A 165 -17.84 34.58 -2.26
CA THR A 165 -16.75 35.04 -1.38
C THR A 165 -17.27 35.25 0.03
N ARG A 166 -16.35 35.38 0.99
CA ARG A 166 -16.67 35.65 2.40
C ARG A 166 -17.58 34.59 3.04
N SER A 167 -17.44 33.33 2.63
CA SER A 167 -18.28 32.27 3.16
C SER A 167 -17.80 31.73 4.51
N ILE A 168 -18.76 31.39 5.37
CA ILE A 168 -18.53 30.78 6.68
C ILE A 168 -18.65 29.24 6.63
N GLU A 169 -19.23 28.68 5.57
CA GLU A 169 -19.39 27.25 5.36
C GLU A 169 -19.40 26.87 3.87
N CYS A 170 -19.35 25.58 3.55
CA CYS A 170 -19.47 25.08 2.18
C CYS A 170 -20.86 24.49 1.93
N LYS A 171 -21.39 24.71 0.73
CA LYS A 171 -22.67 24.16 0.27
C LYS A 171 -22.47 22.70 -0.14
N ILE A 172 -23.40 21.82 0.24
CA ILE A 172 -23.38 20.41 -0.19
C ILE A 172 -23.82 20.29 -1.65
N CYS A 173 -23.18 19.40 -2.42
CA CYS A 173 -23.61 19.14 -3.79
C CYS A 173 -24.98 18.44 -3.81
N PRO A 174 -25.98 18.98 -4.55
CA PRO A 174 -27.30 18.38 -4.64
C PRO A 174 -27.29 17.06 -5.43
N ILE A 175 -28.34 16.27 -5.24
CA ILE A 175 -28.62 15.04 -6.00
C ILE A 175 -28.46 15.30 -7.51
N GLY A 176 -27.79 14.36 -8.20
CA GLY A 176 -27.47 14.49 -9.62
C GLY A 176 -26.17 15.25 -9.94
N SER A 177 -25.48 15.79 -8.93
CA SER A 177 -24.19 16.49 -9.10
C SER A 177 -23.17 16.03 -8.06
N ILE A 178 -21.88 16.21 -8.36
CA ILE A 178 -20.76 15.80 -7.50
C ILE A 178 -19.67 16.86 -7.42
N SER A 179 -18.83 16.77 -6.39
CA SER A 179 -17.56 17.50 -6.27
C SER A 179 -16.47 16.50 -5.90
N ASN A 180 -15.53 16.25 -6.80
CA ASN A 180 -14.48 15.24 -6.62
C ASN A 180 -13.11 15.85 -6.28
N ARG A 181 -13.08 17.15 -5.96
CA ARG A 181 -11.86 17.89 -5.63
C ARG A 181 -12.12 18.82 -4.46
N GLU A 182 -11.14 18.91 -3.58
CA GLU A 182 -11.12 19.94 -2.55
C GLU A 182 -11.09 21.34 -3.19
N GLY A 183 -11.75 22.29 -2.56
CA GLY A 183 -11.81 23.67 -3.05
C GLY A 183 -12.72 23.89 -4.26
N SER A 184 -13.65 22.98 -4.53
CA SER A 184 -14.56 23.09 -5.68
C SER A 184 -15.44 24.33 -5.58
N LYS A 185 -15.56 25.07 -6.68
CA LYS A 185 -16.35 26.30 -6.79
C LYS A 185 -17.80 26.05 -7.19
N GLU A 186 -18.04 24.90 -7.81
CA GLU A 186 -19.33 24.46 -8.32
C GLU A 186 -19.38 22.93 -8.31
N CYS A 187 -20.59 22.38 -8.35
CA CYS A 187 -20.78 20.93 -8.52
C CYS A 187 -20.79 20.58 -10.01
N THR A 188 -20.13 19.49 -10.36
CA THR A 188 -20.18 18.93 -11.70
C THR A 188 -21.39 18.02 -11.82
N LEU A 189 -22.26 18.27 -12.80
CA LEU A 189 -23.39 17.39 -13.10
C LEU A 189 -22.88 16.01 -13.55
N CYS A 190 -23.57 14.96 -13.12
CA CYS A 190 -23.28 13.62 -13.60
C CYS A 190 -23.61 13.51 -15.11
N GLU A 191 -22.65 12.99 -15.88
CA GLU A 191 -22.83 12.75 -17.31
C GLU A 191 -23.92 11.70 -17.57
N ASN A 192 -24.52 11.74 -18.77
CA ASN A 192 -25.56 10.81 -19.22
C ASN A 192 -25.19 9.37 -18.87
N GLY A 193 -26.03 8.77 -18.02
CA GLY A 193 -25.88 7.37 -17.63
C GLY A 193 -25.23 7.11 -16.28
N THR A 194 -24.90 8.19 -15.59
CA THR A 194 -24.46 8.15 -14.21
C THR A 194 -25.37 9.06 -13.39
N TYR A 195 -25.55 8.78 -12.11
CA TYR A 195 -26.32 9.64 -11.22
C TYR A 195 -25.64 9.73 -9.85
N ALA A 196 -25.88 10.82 -9.12
CA ALA A 196 -25.53 10.93 -7.71
C ALA A 196 -26.81 10.72 -6.90
N GLU A 197 -26.87 9.64 -6.13
CA GLU A 197 -28.10 9.17 -5.47
C GLU A 197 -28.41 9.87 -4.13
N ARG A 198 -27.41 10.53 -3.55
CA ARG A 198 -27.50 11.31 -2.32
C ARG A 198 -26.72 12.61 -2.48
N GLU A 199 -27.08 13.60 -1.69
CA GLU A 199 -26.30 14.84 -1.57
C GLU A 199 -24.89 14.55 -1.06
N GLY A 200 -23.93 15.37 -1.45
CA GLY A 200 -22.55 15.28 -0.94
C GLY A 200 -21.73 14.14 -1.53
N MET A 201 -22.16 13.55 -2.65
CA MET A 201 -21.37 12.53 -3.32
C MET A 201 -20.17 13.12 -4.06
N ASN A 202 -19.05 12.41 -4.02
CA ASN A 202 -17.81 12.75 -4.70
C ASN A 202 -17.59 11.95 -6.00
N VAL A 203 -18.47 11.00 -6.31
CA VAL A 203 -18.39 10.14 -7.49
C VAL A 203 -19.78 9.87 -8.06
N CYS A 204 -19.93 9.95 -9.38
CA CYS A 204 -21.16 9.56 -10.05
C CYS A 204 -21.20 8.03 -10.18
N VAL A 205 -22.31 7.42 -9.77
CA VAL A 205 -22.49 5.97 -9.89
C VAL A 205 -23.20 5.62 -11.19
N LYS A 206 -22.78 4.53 -11.84
CA LYS A 206 -23.19 4.15 -13.21
C LYS A 206 -24.05 2.89 -13.21
N PHE A 207 -25.21 3.00 -13.87
CA PHE A 207 -26.12 2.01 -14.48
C PHE A 207 -26.50 0.69 -13.76
N GLY A 208 -27.45 -0.02 -14.38
CA GLY A 208 -28.05 -1.26 -13.89
C GLY A 208 -29.57 -1.26 -13.97
N THR A 209 -30.18 -0.15 -14.40
CA THR A 209 -31.62 0.05 -14.38
C THR A 209 -32.20 0.33 -15.77
N TYR A 210 -33.49 0.03 -15.96
CA TYR A 210 -34.29 0.23 -17.17
C TYR A 210 -35.65 0.81 -16.79
N GLN A 211 -36.37 1.40 -17.75
CA GLN A 211 -37.73 1.88 -17.54
C GLN A 211 -38.64 1.48 -18.70
N GLU A 212 -39.75 0.79 -18.41
CA GLU A 212 -40.63 0.22 -19.45
C GLU A 212 -41.50 1.27 -20.17
N GLN A 213 -41.71 2.43 -19.54
CA GLN A 213 -42.60 3.49 -20.03
C GLN A 213 -41.86 4.82 -20.19
N GLU A 214 -42.09 5.48 -21.33
CA GLU A 214 -41.57 6.81 -21.62
C GLU A 214 -42.14 7.82 -20.60
N GLY A 215 -41.26 8.51 -19.86
CA GLY A 215 -41.65 9.44 -18.79
C GLY A 215 -41.94 8.81 -17.41
N GLY A 216 -41.67 7.52 -17.21
CA GLY A 216 -41.89 6.88 -15.92
C GLY A 216 -40.94 7.39 -14.81
N GLN A 217 -41.46 7.54 -13.59
CA GLN A 217 -40.78 8.20 -12.47
C GLN A 217 -39.73 7.34 -11.74
N GLU A 218 -39.68 6.02 -11.98
CA GLU A 218 -38.79 5.09 -11.26
C GLU A 218 -38.09 4.08 -12.18
N CYS A 219 -36.76 4.01 -12.14
CA CYS A 219 -36.01 3.03 -12.93
C CYS A 219 -35.89 1.67 -12.20
N LYS A 220 -36.28 0.57 -12.84
CA LYS A 220 -36.20 -0.80 -12.30
C LYS A 220 -34.82 -1.40 -12.53
N LYS A 221 -34.29 -2.19 -11.59
CA LYS A 221 -33.00 -2.90 -11.78
C LYS A 221 -33.11 -4.05 -12.77
N CYS A 222 -32.09 -4.25 -13.58
CA CYS A 222 -31.89 -5.44 -14.39
C CYS A 222 -31.65 -6.64 -13.50
N PHE A 223 -32.39 -7.73 -13.71
CA PHE A 223 -32.25 -8.92 -12.88
C PHE A 223 -30.97 -9.70 -13.24
N ALA A 224 -30.46 -10.48 -12.28
CA ALA A 224 -29.30 -11.36 -12.47
C ALA A 224 -29.46 -12.24 -13.73
N GLY A 225 -28.42 -12.27 -14.56
CA GLY A 225 -28.44 -12.80 -15.93
C GLY A 225 -28.53 -11.71 -17.01
N THR A 226 -28.92 -10.48 -16.65
CA THR A 226 -29.06 -9.36 -17.58
C THR A 226 -28.31 -8.11 -17.10
N TYR A 227 -28.05 -7.18 -18.02
CA TYR A 227 -27.31 -5.95 -17.76
C TYR A 227 -27.87 -4.78 -18.57
N GLN A 228 -27.55 -3.56 -18.15
CA GLN A 228 -27.81 -2.36 -18.95
C GLN A 228 -26.65 -1.37 -18.84
N ASN A 229 -26.20 -0.86 -19.98
CA ASN A 229 -25.09 0.08 -20.11
C ASN A 229 -25.44 1.38 -20.86
N GLU A 230 -26.69 1.55 -21.30
CA GLU A 230 -27.21 2.67 -22.08
C GLU A 230 -28.32 3.42 -21.33
N THR A 231 -28.33 4.75 -21.50
CA THR A 231 -29.39 5.64 -21.00
C THR A 231 -30.67 5.50 -21.78
N GLY A 232 -31.82 5.63 -21.11
CA GLY A 232 -33.13 5.60 -21.77
C GLY A 232 -33.54 4.22 -22.27
N SER A 233 -32.82 3.16 -21.87
CA SER A 233 -33.19 1.81 -22.29
C SER A 233 -34.49 1.37 -21.62
N THR A 234 -35.35 0.78 -22.45
CA THR A 234 -36.63 0.21 -22.04
C THR A 234 -36.55 -1.27 -21.65
N TYR A 235 -35.38 -1.89 -21.81
CA TYR A 235 -35.16 -3.30 -21.48
C TYR A 235 -33.72 -3.57 -21.01
N CYS A 236 -33.48 -4.76 -20.46
CA CYS A 236 -32.16 -5.25 -20.08
C CYS A 236 -31.61 -6.24 -21.11
N LYS A 237 -30.32 -6.13 -21.43
CA LYS A 237 -29.61 -7.03 -22.35
C LYS A 237 -29.21 -8.31 -21.62
N GLU A 238 -29.36 -9.48 -22.24
CA GLU A 238 -28.87 -10.74 -21.67
C GLU A 238 -27.35 -10.82 -21.74
N CYS A 239 -26.73 -11.48 -20.76
CA CYS A 239 -25.32 -11.83 -20.84
C CYS A 239 -25.06 -12.86 -21.93
N ASP A 240 -24.11 -12.58 -22.82
CA ASP A 240 -23.71 -13.49 -23.88
C ASP A 240 -22.94 -14.71 -23.33
N ILE A 241 -22.77 -15.73 -24.18
CA ILE A 241 -22.00 -16.93 -23.86
C ILE A 241 -20.59 -16.56 -23.37
N GLY A 242 -20.07 -17.34 -22.41
CA GLY A 242 -18.82 -17.05 -21.73
C GLY A 242 -18.91 -15.93 -20.68
N THR A 243 -20.08 -15.31 -20.50
CA THR A 243 -20.30 -14.28 -19.49
C THR A 243 -21.50 -14.58 -18.60
N TYR A 244 -21.56 -13.92 -17.44
CA TYR A 244 -22.62 -14.13 -16.45
C TYR A 244 -22.88 -12.86 -15.63
N ALA A 245 -23.99 -12.86 -14.90
CA ALA A 245 -24.40 -11.79 -13.99
C ALA A 245 -25.03 -12.34 -12.72
N ASP A 246 -24.28 -12.30 -11.63
CA ASP A 246 -24.58 -12.94 -10.34
C ASP A 246 -25.50 -12.12 -9.42
N TYR A 247 -25.74 -10.85 -9.72
CA TYR A 247 -26.63 -9.98 -8.95
C TYR A 247 -27.39 -9.00 -9.85
N ASP A 248 -28.42 -8.37 -9.28
CA ASP A 248 -29.26 -7.40 -9.98
C ASP A 248 -28.57 -6.03 -10.11
N GLY A 249 -28.87 -5.31 -11.18
CA GLY A 249 -28.35 -3.95 -11.38
C GLY A 249 -26.95 -3.91 -11.98
N ILE A 250 -26.50 -4.97 -12.65
CA ILE A 250 -25.18 -4.95 -13.28
C ILE A 250 -25.17 -4.14 -14.58
N THR A 251 -24.02 -3.55 -14.87
CA THR A 251 -23.81 -2.70 -16.04
C THR A 251 -23.04 -3.34 -17.17
N ARG A 252 -22.43 -4.48 -16.87
CA ARG A 252 -21.67 -5.30 -17.81
C ARG A 252 -21.62 -6.71 -17.27
N CYS A 253 -21.69 -7.70 -18.15
CA CYS A 253 -21.55 -9.09 -17.76
C CYS A 253 -20.10 -9.39 -17.36
N LYS A 254 -19.95 -10.25 -16.35
CA LYS A 254 -18.66 -10.76 -15.89
C LYS A 254 -18.23 -11.92 -16.77
N TYR A 255 -16.95 -12.03 -17.09
CA TYR A 255 -16.43 -13.20 -17.81
C TYR A 255 -16.35 -14.43 -16.90
N CYS A 256 -16.63 -15.60 -17.47
CA CYS A 256 -16.26 -16.86 -16.83
C CYS A 256 -14.75 -16.94 -16.70
N LEU A 257 -14.26 -17.17 -15.48
CA LEU A 257 -12.84 -17.30 -15.21
C LEU A 257 -12.34 -18.69 -15.59
N LEU A 258 -11.02 -18.88 -15.53
CA LEU A 258 -10.37 -20.14 -15.86
C LEU A 258 -11.01 -21.31 -15.10
N GLY A 259 -11.08 -22.47 -15.75
CA GLY A 259 -11.75 -23.66 -15.24
C GLY A 259 -13.27 -23.55 -15.22
N THR A 260 -13.86 -22.46 -15.71
CA THR A 260 -15.31 -22.31 -15.84
C THR A 260 -15.70 -21.86 -17.24
N TYR A 261 -16.94 -22.13 -17.61
CA TYR A 261 -17.48 -21.79 -18.91
C TYR A 261 -18.97 -21.47 -18.82
N GLN A 262 -19.52 -20.81 -19.84
CA GLN A 262 -20.96 -20.65 -19.96
C GLN A 262 -21.39 -20.78 -21.42
N ASN A 263 -22.21 -21.79 -21.72
CA ASN A 263 -22.65 -22.09 -23.07
C ASN A 263 -24.05 -21.54 -23.40
N LEU A 264 -24.72 -20.88 -22.45
CA LEU A 264 -26.05 -20.30 -22.61
C LEU A 264 -26.03 -18.80 -22.30
N LYS A 265 -26.94 -18.05 -22.93
CA LYS A 265 -27.14 -16.63 -22.60
C LYS A 265 -27.94 -16.44 -21.32
N GLY A 266 -27.87 -15.24 -20.74
CA GLY A 266 -28.73 -14.83 -19.63
C GLY A 266 -28.42 -15.50 -18.29
N GLN A 267 -27.21 -16.02 -18.10
CA GLN A 267 -26.91 -16.90 -16.98
C GLN A 267 -26.37 -16.15 -15.76
N LYS A 268 -26.71 -16.66 -14.58
CA LYS A 268 -26.30 -16.08 -13.29
C LYS A 268 -24.93 -16.53 -12.81
N ASN A 269 -24.43 -17.65 -13.34
CA ASN A 269 -23.20 -18.29 -12.91
C ASN A 269 -22.54 -18.99 -14.09
N CYS A 270 -21.24 -19.27 -13.97
CA CYS A 270 -20.52 -20.14 -14.89
C CYS A 270 -20.54 -21.60 -14.40
N LYS A 271 -20.52 -22.53 -15.35
CA LYS A 271 -20.39 -23.96 -15.12
C LYS A 271 -18.92 -24.32 -14.93
N SER A 272 -18.62 -25.23 -14.00
CA SER A 272 -17.26 -25.71 -13.76
C SER A 272 -16.82 -26.74 -14.82
N CYS A 273 -15.55 -26.70 -15.21
CA CYS A 273 -14.88 -27.80 -15.90
C CYS A 273 -14.57 -28.90 -14.91
N GLY A 274 -15.28 -30.02 -15.05
CA GLY A 274 -15.14 -31.19 -14.20
C GLY A 274 -14.06 -32.16 -14.67
N ASP A 275 -14.10 -33.35 -14.11
CA ASP A 275 -13.26 -34.50 -14.42
C ASP A 275 -12.99 -34.68 -15.92
N GLY A 276 -11.71 -34.85 -16.27
CA GLY A 276 -11.26 -35.05 -17.64
C GLY A 276 -11.32 -33.83 -18.55
N THR A 277 -11.80 -32.68 -18.05
CA THR A 277 -11.87 -31.44 -18.81
C THR A 277 -11.08 -30.32 -18.12
N TYR A 278 -10.73 -29.28 -18.86
CA TYR A 278 -10.09 -28.08 -18.35
C TYR A 278 -10.46 -26.84 -19.18
N GLN A 279 -10.17 -25.65 -18.65
CA GLN A 279 -10.24 -24.41 -19.41
C GLN A 279 -9.19 -23.42 -18.89
N ASP A 280 -8.29 -22.99 -19.77
CA ASP A 280 -7.17 -22.09 -19.48
C ASP A 280 -7.43 -20.63 -19.89
N GLY A 281 -8.50 -20.38 -20.66
CA GLY A 281 -8.95 -19.04 -21.05
C GLY A 281 -10.07 -18.46 -20.18
N ILE A 282 -10.23 -17.14 -20.24
CA ILE A 282 -11.41 -16.44 -19.71
C ILE A 282 -12.49 -16.31 -20.79
N GLY A 283 -13.76 -16.20 -20.39
CA GLY A 283 -14.86 -16.01 -21.33
C GLY A 283 -15.22 -17.23 -22.16
N ALA A 284 -14.86 -18.43 -21.69
CA ALA A 284 -15.05 -19.66 -22.45
C ALA A 284 -16.52 -20.08 -22.55
N SER A 285 -16.91 -20.60 -23.71
CA SER A 285 -18.24 -21.18 -23.95
C SER A 285 -18.30 -22.70 -23.75
N SER A 286 -17.16 -23.37 -23.56
CA SER A 286 -17.06 -24.81 -23.30
C SER A 286 -15.74 -25.17 -22.60
N CYS A 287 -15.64 -26.36 -22.03
CA CYS A 287 -14.39 -26.92 -21.55
C CYS A 287 -13.66 -27.70 -22.65
N LEU A 288 -12.34 -27.70 -22.59
CA LEU A 288 -11.46 -28.53 -23.40
C LEU A 288 -11.27 -29.90 -22.74
N MET A 289 -11.16 -30.96 -23.53
CA MET A 289 -10.83 -32.29 -22.99
C MET A 289 -9.33 -32.40 -22.70
N CYS A 290 -8.97 -33.09 -21.62
CA CYS A 290 -7.57 -33.39 -21.37
C CYS A 290 -6.97 -34.24 -22.49
N PRO A 291 -5.84 -33.83 -23.10
CA PRO A 291 -5.18 -34.61 -24.13
C PRO A 291 -4.64 -35.94 -23.57
N ILE A 292 -4.35 -36.88 -24.47
CA ILE A 292 -3.72 -38.15 -24.09
C ILE A 292 -2.43 -37.92 -23.29
N GLY A 293 -2.12 -38.82 -22.36
CA GLY A 293 -1.00 -38.68 -21.42
C GLY A 293 -1.26 -37.71 -20.27
N THR A 294 -2.45 -37.09 -20.20
CA THR A 294 -2.84 -36.16 -19.13
C THR A 294 -4.20 -36.52 -18.53
N TYR A 295 -4.49 -35.96 -17.36
CA TYR A 295 -5.77 -36.13 -16.67
C TYR A 295 -6.11 -34.90 -15.82
N SER A 296 -7.39 -34.72 -15.50
CA SER A 296 -7.85 -33.73 -14.51
C SER A 296 -8.94 -34.32 -13.62
N LYS A 297 -8.91 -33.99 -12.33
CA LYS A 297 -9.86 -34.51 -11.34
C LYS A 297 -10.32 -33.39 -10.43
N GLY A 298 -11.62 -33.31 -10.17
CA GLY A 298 -12.26 -32.26 -9.39
C GLY A 298 -12.97 -31.25 -10.30
N GLU A 299 -13.33 -30.12 -9.69
CA GLU A 299 -14.02 -29.02 -10.38
C GLU A 299 -13.08 -27.84 -10.63
N LYS A 300 -13.46 -27.01 -11.61
CA LYS A 300 -12.73 -25.79 -12.00
C LYS A 300 -11.31 -26.06 -12.47
N ASN A 301 -11.12 -27.16 -13.20
CA ASN A 301 -9.81 -27.55 -13.72
C ASN A 301 -9.30 -26.52 -14.73
N THR A 302 -8.15 -25.91 -14.46
CA THR A 302 -7.54 -24.91 -15.35
C THR A 302 -6.44 -25.48 -16.25
N TYR A 303 -5.95 -26.67 -15.94
CA TYR A 303 -4.96 -27.41 -16.73
C TYR A 303 -5.14 -28.92 -16.51
N CYS A 304 -4.52 -29.72 -17.37
CA CYS A 304 -4.45 -31.16 -17.20
C CYS A 304 -3.10 -31.57 -16.63
N LYS A 305 -3.10 -32.37 -15.57
CA LYS A 305 -1.89 -32.93 -14.97
C LYS A 305 -1.38 -34.06 -15.85
N GLN A 306 -0.08 -34.08 -16.12
CA GLN A 306 0.55 -35.19 -16.82
C GLN A 306 0.54 -36.47 -15.96
N CYS A 307 0.45 -37.63 -16.61
CA CYS A 307 0.67 -38.91 -15.94
C CYS A 307 2.11 -38.98 -15.42
N ASP A 308 2.29 -39.29 -14.14
CA ASP A 308 3.61 -39.49 -13.54
C ASP A 308 4.26 -40.78 -14.09
N GLY A 309 5.58 -40.90 -13.95
CA GLY A 309 6.29 -42.12 -14.36
C GLY A 309 5.68 -43.39 -13.75
N GLY A 310 5.61 -44.45 -14.55
CA GLY A 310 4.93 -45.71 -14.24
C GLY A 310 3.42 -45.71 -14.50
N TYR A 311 2.87 -44.58 -14.95
CA TYR A 311 1.49 -44.42 -15.36
C TYR A 311 1.38 -43.89 -16.79
N TYR A 312 0.25 -44.18 -17.44
CA TYR A 312 -0.04 -43.75 -18.79
C TYR A 312 -1.53 -43.43 -18.96
N GLN A 313 -1.87 -42.67 -20.00
CA GLN A 313 -3.26 -42.48 -20.39
C GLN A 313 -3.40 -42.43 -21.92
N ASN A 314 -4.10 -43.40 -22.48
CA ASN A 314 -4.25 -43.57 -23.91
C ASN A 314 -5.52 -42.95 -24.50
N LEU A 315 -6.42 -42.42 -23.66
CA LEU A 315 -7.67 -41.77 -24.07
C LEU A 315 -7.68 -40.30 -23.64
N SER A 316 -8.30 -39.44 -24.42
CA SER A 316 -8.58 -38.06 -24.01
C SER A 316 -9.71 -38.00 -22.99
N GLY A 317 -9.82 -36.90 -22.25
CA GLY A 317 -10.98 -36.65 -21.40
C GLY A 317 -11.00 -37.46 -20.10
N GLN A 318 -9.83 -37.85 -19.58
CA GLN A 318 -9.73 -38.81 -18.47
C GLN A 318 -9.40 -38.13 -17.15
N ASN A 319 -9.84 -38.72 -16.05
CA ASN A 319 -9.67 -38.18 -14.69
C ASN A 319 -8.69 -38.97 -13.82
N PHE A 320 -8.01 -39.96 -14.39
CA PHE A 320 -6.90 -40.66 -13.77
C PHE A 320 -5.95 -41.19 -14.84
N CYS A 321 -4.75 -41.57 -14.43
CA CYS A 321 -3.81 -42.31 -15.25
C CYS A 321 -3.81 -43.78 -14.83
N LYS A 322 -3.70 -44.68 -15.81
CA LYS A 322 -3.59 -46.12 -15.60
C LYS A 322 -2.15 -46.46 -15.24
N GLN A 323 -1.93 -47.31 -14.23
CA GLN A 323 -0.58 -47.81 -13.95
C GLN A 323 -0.18 -48.84 -15.01
N CYS A 324 1.11 -48.92 -15.35
CA CYS A 324 1.61 -49.97 -16.23
C CYS A 324 1.43 -51.37 -15.61
N ASP A 325 1.05 -52.33 -16.44
CA ASP A 325 0.92 -53.73 -16.03
C ASP A 325 2.29 -54.36 -15.69
N PRO A 326 2.35 -55.44 -14.91
CA PRO A 326 3.59 -56.17 -14.64
C PRO A 326 4.33 -56.58 -15.93
N GLY A 327 5.63 -56.30 -16.00
CA GLY A 327 6.43 -56.50 -17.22
C GLY A 327 6.41 -55.32 -18.19
N TYR A 328 5.75 -54.22 -17.84
CA TYR A 328 5.80 -52.95 -18.54
C TYR A 328 6.23 -51.82 -17.60
N TYR A 329 6.85 -50.79 -18.16
CA TYR A 329 7.34 -49.64 -17.41
C TYR A 329 7.22 -48.35 -18.23
N GLN A 330 7.21 -47.20 -17.57
CA GLN A 330 7.19 -45.90 -18.24
C GLN A 330 8.05 -44.88 -17.46
N PRO A 331 9.26 -44.56 -17.90
CA PRO A 331 10.13 -43.64 -17.18
C PRO A 331 9.73 -42.17 -17.32
N MET A 332 9.05 -41.79 -18.41
CA MET A 332 8.73 -40.40 -18.72
C MET A 332 7.29 -40.05 -18.30
N SER A 333 7.11 -38.81 -17.84
CA SER A 333 5.79 -38.25 -17.58
C SER A 333 5.03 -37.96 -18.88
N GLY A 334 3.70 -37.89 -18.80
CA GLY A 334 2.86 -37.42 -19.90
C GLY A 334 2.66 -38.42 -21.04
N GLN A 335 2.92 -39.71 -20.81
CA GLN A 335 2.93 -40.72 -21.87
C GLN A 335 1.58 -41.41 -22.05
N SER A 336 1.31 -41.83 -23.28
CA SER A 336 0.06 -42.52 -23.67
C SER A 336 0.18 -44.04 -23.71
N TYR A 337 1.36 -44.59 -23.45
CA TYR A 337 1.63 -46.03 -23.48
C TYR A 337 2.76 -46.41 -22.52
N CYS A 338 2.89 -47.71 -22.24
CA CYS A 338 4.00 -48.26 -21.47
C CYS A 338 4.97 -49.03 -22.38
N LEU A 339 6.26 -48.99 -22.02
CA LEU A 339 7.33 -49.72 -22.67
C LEU A 339 7.39 -51.15 -22.13
N PHE A 340 7.68 -52.12 -23.00
CA PHE A 340 7.87 -53.52 -22.61
C PHE A 340 9.22 -53.72 -21.93
N CYS A 341 9.24 -54.51 -20.85
CA CYS A 341 10.45 -54.98 -20.17
C CYS A 341 10.52 -56.50 -20.27
N GLU A 342 11.65 -57.03 -20.75
CA GLU A 342 11.87 -58.48 -20.91
C GLU A 342 11.85 -59.22 -19.57
N ASP A 343 12.39 -58.57 -18.53
CA ASP A 343 12.41 -59.05 -17.16
C ASP A 343 11.26 -58.43 -16.35
N THR A 344 11.56 -57.76 -15.24
CA THR A 344 10.54 -57.21 -14.32
C THR A 344 10.66 -55.71 -14.21
N SER A 345 9.54 -55.03 -14.03
CA SER A 345 9.50 -53.61 -13.67
C SER A 345 9.68 -53.43 -12.15
N ASP A 346 10.19 -52.28 -11.72
CA ASP A 346 10.19 -51.89 -10.30
C ASP A 346 8.77 -51.76 -9.73
N LYS A 347 8.66 -51.58 -8.41
CA LYS A 347 7.35 -51.50 -7.71
C LYS A 347 6.48 -50.35 -8.23
N ASN A 348 7.09 -49.24 -8.63
CA ASN A 348 6.36 -48.07 -9.13
C ASN A 348 6.20 -48.08 -10.66
N ARG A 349 6.75 -49.08 -11.35
CA ARG A 349 6.69 -49.24 -12.82
C ARG A 349 7.41 -48.14 -13.61
N VAL A 350 8.36 -47.45 -12.99
CA VAL A 350 9.15 -46.37 -13.60
C VAL A 350 10.36 -46.92 -14.36
N SER A 351 10.91 -48.06 -13.94
CA SER A 351 12.15 -48.60 -14.52
C SER A 351 12.08 -50.11 -14.78
N CYS A 352 12.81 -50.54 -15.81
CA CYS A 352 13.02 -51.96 -16.12
C CYS A 352 14.21 -52.49 -15.32
N ILE A 353 13.96 -53.54 -14.52
CA ILE A 353 14.95 -54.22 -13.69
C ILE A 353 15.32 -55.52 -14.37
N LYS A 354 16.60 -55.66 -14.71
CA LYS A 354 17.16 -56.92 -15.18
C LYS A 354 17.42 -57.87 -14.01
N CYS A 355 17.05 -59.13 -14.15
CA CYS A 355 17.36 -60.11 -13.11
C CYS A 355 18.87 -60.39 -13.06
N GLN A 356 19.42 -60.52 -11.86
CA GLN A 356 20.82 -60.93 -11.69
C GLN A 356 21.03 -62.36 -12.23
N PRO A 357 22.24 -62.69 -12.73
CA PRO A 357 22.55 -64.03 -13.19
C PRO A 357 22.18 -65.09 -12.15
N GLY A 358 21.44 -66.12 -12.58
CA GLY A 358 20.96 -67.18 -11.71
C GLY A 358 19.57 -67.00 -11.10
N TYR A 359 18.94 -65.84 -11.34
CA TYR A 359 17.54 -65.56 -11.03
C TYR A 359 16.72 -65.51 -12.32
N SER A 360 15.49 -66.02 -12.27
CA SER A 360 14.52 -66.00 -13.36
C SER A 360 13.22 -65.34 -12.89
N ILE A 361 12.50 -64.72 -13.81
CA ILE A 361 11.24 -64.06 -13.47
C ILE A 361 10.15 -65.06 -13.04
N ASN A 362 9.33 -64.66 -12.08
CA ASN A 362 8.11 -65.40 -11.74
C ASN A 362 7.07 -65.34 -12.87
N LYS A 363 6.12 -66.28 -12.90
CA LYS A 363 5.02 -66.33 -13.89
C LYS A 363 4.23 -65.03 -14.00
N ASP A 364 4.05 -64.31 -12.88
CA ASP A 364 3.28 -63.06 -12.83
C ASP A 364 4.10 -61.80 -13.18
N LYS A 365 5.37 -61.96 -13.60
CA LYS A 365 6.29 -60.85 -13.94
C LYS A 365 6.49 -59.78 -12.85
N THR A 366 6.33 -60.17 -11.58
CA THR A 366 6.38 -59.24 -10.44
C THR A 366 7.69 -59.25 -9.66
N LYS A 367 8.50 -60.32 -9.78
CA LYS A 367 9.76 -60.47 -9.05
C LYS A 367 10.71 -61.48 -9.71
N CYS A 368 12.01 -61.25 -9.54
CA CYS A 368 13.06 -62.21 -9.83
C CYS A 368 13.14 -63.25 -8.69
N MET A 369 13.01 -64.54 -9.02
CA MET A 369 13.18 -65.65 -8.07
C MET A 369 14.40 -66.48 -8.47
N LEU A 370 15.02 -67.22 -7.53
CA LEU A 370 16.09 -68.13 -7.91
C LEU A 370 15.62 -69.07 -9.02
N SER A 371 16.44 -69.24 -10.05
CA SER A 371 16.16 -70.20 -11.10
C SER A 371 16.04 -71.61 -10.53
N LYS A 372 15.16 -72.43 -11.09
CA LYS A 372 14.98 -73.84 -10.67
C LYS A 372 16.32 -74.59 -10.67
N THR A 373 17.19 -74.29 -11.64
CA THR A 373 18.54 -74.84 -11.75
C THR A 373 19.40 -74.51 -10.52
N ASN A 374 19.40 -73.25 -10.07
CA ASN A 374 20.14 -72.85 -8.89
C ASN A 374 19.56 -73.37 -7.58
N ILE A 375 18.22 -73.49 -7.47
CA ILE A 375 17.59 -74.14 -6.32
C ILE A 375 18.04 -75.60 -6.23
N ILE A 376 18.05 -76.33 -7.35
CA ILE A 376 18.52 -77.72 -7.40
C ILE A 376 20.00 -77.80 -6.99
N ILE A 377 20.86 -76.91 -7.49
CA ILE A 377 22.29 -76.88 -7.11
C ILE A 377 22.45 -76.65 -5.60
N ILE A 378 21.74 -75.68 -5.01
CA ILE A 378 21.82 -75.37 -3.57
C ILE A 378 21.37 -76.58 -2.74
N VAL A 379 20.22 -77.17 -3.08
CA VAL A 379 19.70 -78.37 -2.37
C VAL A 379 20.68 -79.53 -2.50
N SER A 380 21.27 -79.74 -3.69
CA SER A 380 22.26 -80.78 -3.93
C SER A 380 23.50 -80.60 -3.05
N ILE A 381 24.04 -79.39 -2.98
CA ILE A 381 25.20 -79.06 -2.14
C ILE A 381 24.85 -79.27 -0.66
N SER A 382 23.68 -78.80 -0.20
CA SER A 382 23.23 -79.02 1.18
C SER A 382 23.09 -80.50 1.52
N CYS A 383 22.54 -81.32 0.62
CA CYS A 383 22.46 -82.77 0.80
C CYS A 383 23.86 -83.40 0.90
N ILE A 384 24.80 -83.01 0.04
CA ILE A 384 26.18 -83.50 0.09
C ILE A 384 26.85 -83.13 1.43
N VAL A 385 26.67 -81.90 1.90
CA VAL A 385 27.22 -81.44 3.20
C VAL A 385 26.62 -82.23 4.35
N ILE A 386 25.31 -82.50 4.35
CA ILE A 386 24.65 -83.31 5.39
C ILE A 386 25.18 -84.75 5.36
N ILE A 387 25.33 -85.35 4.18
CA ILE A 387 25.88 -86.71 4.02
C ILE A 387 27.32 -86.75 4.54
N LEU A 388 28.16 -85.79 4.15
CA LEU A 388 29.54 -85.70 4.63
C LEU A 388 29.60 -85.51 6.15
N SER A 389 28.77 -84.63 6.73
CA SER A 389 28.71 -84.43 8.18
C SER A 389 28.27 -85.71 8.92
N SER A 390 27.34 -86.46 8.34
CA SER A 390 26.86 -87.73 8.90
C SER A 390 27.93 -88.81 8.82
N LEU A 391 28.66 -88.90 7.70
CA LEU A 391 29.79 -89.81 7.54
C LEU A 391 30.92 -89.47 8.54
N ILE A 392 31.25 -88.18 8.69
CA ILE A 392 32.21 -87.72 9.70
C ILE A 392 31.75 -88.11 11.11
N ALA A 393 30.47 -87.92 11.44
CA ALA A 393 29.91 -88.33 12.73
C ALA A 393 30.02 -89.86 12.95
N VAL A 394 29.72 -90.68 11.93
CA VAL A 394 29.88 -92.14 11.99
C VAL A 394 31.35 -92.53 12.17
N PHE A 395 32.28 -91.85 11.49
CA PHE A 395 33.72 -92.05 11.68
C PHE A 395 34.15 -91.69 13.11
N ILE A 396 33.69 -90.56 13.64
CA ILE A 396 33.96 -90.14 15.03
C ILE A 396 33.40 -91.16 16.02
N ILE A 397 32.14 -91.61 15.84
CA ILE A 397 31.52 -92.62 16.70
C ILE A 397 32.30 -93.94 16.63
N SER A 398 32.64 -94.41 15.44
CA SER A 398 33.44 -95.62 15.24
C SER A 398 34.81 -95.51 15.91
N TYR A 399 35.46 -94.36 15.80
CA TYR A 399 36.73 -94.08 16.47
C TYR A 399 36.58 -94.09 18.01
N LEU A 400 35.54 -93.44 18.55
CA LEU A 400 35.24 -93.44 19.99
C LEU A 400 34.90 -94.85 20.52
N VAL A 401 34.18 -95.67 19.73
CA VAL A 401 33.90 -97.08 20.06
C VAL A 401 35.20 -97.90 20.05
N SER A 402 36.09 -97.67 19.09
CA SER A 402 37.40 -98.32 19.04
C SER A 402 38.23 -97.97 20.28
N LEU A 403 38.31 -96.69 20.66
CA LEU A 403 38.95 -96.25 21.90
C LEU A 403 38.31 -96.87 23.15
N LYS A 404 36.97 -97.02 23.17
CA LYS A 404 36.27 -97.68 24.28
C LYS A 404 36.57 -99.17 24.34
N ARG A 405 36.65 -99.86 23.20
CA ARG A 405 37.08 -101.28 23.11
C ARG A 405 38.52 -101.44 23.59
N GLU A 406 39.41 -100.53 23.23
CA GLU A 406 40.81 -100.55 23.68
C GLU A 406 40.92 -100.33 25.19
N LYS A 407 40.17 -99.36 25.74
CA LYS A 407 40.05 -99.15 27.20
C LYS A 407 39.47 -100.37 27.92
N LEU A 408 38.45 -101.02 27.35
CA LEU A 408 37.84 -102.23 27.92
C LEU A 408 38.79 -103.43 27.87
N SER A 409 39.53 -103.60 26.77
CA SER A 409 40.58 -104.61 26.60
C SER A 409 41.70 -104.44 27.64
N LYS A 410 42.17 -103.20 27.86
CA LYS A 410 43.11 -102.87 28.95
C LYS A 410 42.53 -103.22 30.32
N LYS A 411 41.24 -102.94 30.57
CA LYS A 411 40.55 -103.30 31.82
C LYS A 411 40.43 -104.82 32.03
N ILE A 412 40.14 -105.58 30.97
CA ILE A 412 40.07 -107.05 31.00
C ILE A 412 41.45 -107.65 31.23
N LYS A 413 42.50 -107.14 30.58
CA LYS A 413 43.90 -107.56 30.84
C LYS A 413 44.30 -107.32 32.30
N ASN A 414 43.98 -106.16 32.86
CA ASN A 414 44.22 -105.89 34.28
C ASN A 414 43.46 -106.87 35.19
N LYS A 415 42.17 -107.12 34.91
CA LYS A 415 41.36 -108.05 35.71
C LYS A 415 41.87 -109.50 35.62
N ARG A 416 42.37 -109.93 34.45
CA ARG A 416 43.02 -111.24 34.25
C ARG A 416 44.33 -111.35 35.02
N SER A 417 45.10 -110.26 35.10
CA SER A 417 46.30 -110.19 35.94
C SER A 417 45.97 -110.31 37.43
N THR A 418 44.88 -109.69 37.89
CA THR A 418 44.43 -109.79 39.29
C THR A 418 43.96 -111.21 39.63
N VAL A 419 43.19 -111.85 38.76
CA VAL A 419 42.70 -113.23 38.95
C VAL A 419 43.84 -114.24 38.91
N ASN A 420 44.82 -114.09 38.02
CA ASN A 420 46.00 -114.97 37.99
C ASN A 420 46.85 -114.82 39.27
N ASN A 421 46.96 -113.61 39.83
CA ASN A 421 47.63 -113.39 41.12
C ASN A 421 46.86 -114.00 42.31
N GLU A 422 45.52 -114.06 42.24
CA GLU A 422 44.69 -114.74 43.25
C GLU A 422 44.75 -116.27 43.11
N LEU A 423 44.75 -116.83 41.90
CA LEU A 423 44.92 -118.28 41.68
C LEU A 423 46.30 -118.79 42.11
N LEU A 424 47.35 -117.99 41.95
CA LEU A 424 48.70 -118.34 42.40
C LEU A 424 48.79 -118.44 43.94
N LYS A 425 47.96 -117.69 44.68
CA LYS A 425 47.85 -117.79 46.14
C LYS A 425 47.11 -119.04 46.62
N VAL A 426 46.24 -119.63 45.79
CA VAL A 426 45.50 -120.86 46.11
C VAL A 426 46.34 -122.12 45.86
N TYR A 427 47.29 -122.07 44.94
CA TYR A 427 48.19 -123.21 44.64
C TYR A 427 49.41 -123.32 45.57
N LEU A 428 49.62 -122.37 46.48
CA LEU A 428 50.76 -122.32 47.41
C LEU A 428 50.37 -122.48 48.89
N ASN A 429 49.18 -123.02 49.18
CA ASN A 429 48.72 -123.42 50.52
C ASN A 429 48.45 -124.92 50.60
#